data_AF-A0A3D1BH01-F1
#
_entry.id   AF-A0A3D1BH01-F1
#
_cell.length_a   1.000
_cell.length_b   1.000
_cell.length_c   1.000
_cell.angle_alpha   90.00
_cell.angle_beta   90.00
_cell.angle_gamma   90.00
#
_symmetry.space_group_name_H-M   'P 1'
#
loop_
_entity.id
_entity.type
_entity.pdbx_description
1 polymer ?
#
loop_
_entity_poly.entity_id
_entity_poly.type
_entity_poly.pdbx_seq_one_letter_code
_entity_poly.pdbx_strand_id
1 'polypeptide(L)'
;MAQKYSDRPYLGATMTRSISPFLPTIAALALVLTLPANALCQTDCDGYRYRYTGAFDSFDVDYDLPYGENINSMLLSEELVADVYTPSEQSDELRPLVLMAHGGFFLGGSNDGLDVVSLCEDLARMGYVTASFSYRLGIDNLFDFQTSFVEAVWRGVHDSRAAVRYFRKSVEMGNPYHIDPERIYLGGVSAGGFIAMHHAYVDEDSEIPTYIDESEPGLGGGLEGLSGNEGYSSDIDGVFNIAGALQTADFLLLGDNEPLVSIHGTADETVPYAEGEIVFTGIPIIDVDGSSIVHAMADSVGVDNCLIPVEGAGHVPHIFDESYYDLTLSTVAGKLGEWACEGYVPVCGGYDYTAETSVSEASATLPLLFPNPASAQGRVFASFDARSEWTLVNAIGAVVERGVAQAGDQVVWSGLSPGWYALRSAAGSQALVVQP
;
A
#
# COMPACT_ATOMS: atom_id res chain seq x y z
N MET A 1 62.30 34.19 -21.17
CA MET A 1 61.70 34.50 -22.50
C MET A 1 60.40 35.27 -22.25
N ALA A 2 60.03 36.24 -23.10
CA ALA A 2 58.77 37.04 -23.12
C ALA A 2 58.27 37.65 -21.76
N GLN A 3 58.14 38.96 -21.52
CA GLN A 3 57.30 40.00 -22.16
C GLN A 3 55.82 39.61 -22.22
N LYS A 4 54.82 40.44 -21.83
CA LYS A 4 54.64 41.92 -21.81
C LYS A 4 53.58 42.27 -20.71
N TYR A 5 53.65 43.32 -19.86
CA TYR A 5 53.36 44.76 -20.07
C TYR A 5 52.16 45.08 -21.00
N SER A 6 51.19 45.97 -20.73
CA SER A 6 50.61 46.65 -19.51
C SER A 6 49.25 47.29 -19.95
N ASP A 7 48.43 48.13 -19.26
CA ASP A 7 48.55 48.97 -18.04
C ASP A 7 47.15 49.41 -17.48
N ARG A 8 47.10 50.43 -16.60
CA ARG A 8 45.90 51.20 -16.11
C ARG A 8 45.80 52.60 -16.82
N PRO A 9 44.95 53.63 -16.49
CA PRO A 9 44.09 53.88 -15.31
C PRO A 9 42.74 54.65 -15.51
N TYR A 10 42.18 55.10 -14.37
CA TYR A 10 40.98 55.93 -14.11
C TYR A 10 40.76 57.23 -14.91
N LEU A 11 39.48 57.66 -14.99
CA LEU A 11 39.02 59.05 -14.87
C LEU A 11 37.53 59.08 -14.42
N GLY A 12 36.99 60.24 -13.98
CA GLY A 12 35.64 60.33 -13.40
C GLY A 12 35.04 61.75 -13.36
N ALA A 13 33.96 61.93 -12.57
CA ALA A 13 33.00 63.06 -12.60
C ALA A 13 32.06 63.03 -13.83
N THR A 14 30.81 63.52 -13.79
CA THR A 14 30.27 64.68 -13.06
C THR A 14 28.81 64.46 -12.61
N MET A 15 28.35 65.16 -11.55
CA MET A 15 26.95 65.15 -11.11
C MET A 15 26.03 65.97 -12.03
N THR A 16 24.81 65.49 -12.27
CA THR A 16 23.63 66.32 -12.54
C THR A 16 22.44 65.81 -11.71
N ARG A 17 21.72 66.73 -11.05
CA ARG A 17 20.46 66.43 -10.35
C ARG A 17 19.31 66.47 -11.35
N SER A 18 18.40 65.50 -11.30
CA SER A 18 17.01 65.72 -11.75
C SER A 18 16.00 65.00 -10.87
N ILE A 19 15.16 65.84 -10.27
CA ILE A 19 13.84 65.65 -9.65
C ILE A 19 13.14 64.31 -9.94
N SER A 20 12.68 63.64 -8.89
CA SER A 20 11.74 62.53 -8.95
C SER A 20 10.27 63.01 -9.07
N PRO A 21 9.44 62.30 -9.83
CA PRO A 21 8.01 62.20 -9.58
C PRO A 21 7.70 60.99 -8.68
N PHE A 22 6.75 61.12 -7.76
CA PHE A 22 6.20 59.98 -7.03
C PHE A 22 5.39 59.08 -7.98
N LEU A 23 5.60 57.77 -7.95
CA LEU A 23 4.53 56.80 -8.25
C LEU A 23 4.06 56.19 -6.91
N PRO A 24 2.75 56.01 -6.69
CA PRO A 24 2.24 55.37 -5.49
C PRO A 24 2.51 53.86 -5.55
N THR A 25 3.10 53.31 -4.49
CA THR A 25 3.28 51.87 -4.33
C THR A 25 1.92 51.20 -4.10
N ILE A 26 1.29 50.70 -5.16
CA ILE A 26 0.15 49.80 -5.02
C ILE A 26 0.70 48.45 -4.57
N ALA A 27 0.78 48.26 -3.25
CA ALA A 27 0.99 46.97 -2.65
C ALA A 27 -0.25 46.12 -2.92
N ALA A 28 -0.20 45.35 -4.02
CA ALA A 28 -1.19 44.32 -4.30
C ALA A 28 -1.07 43.23 -3.24
N LEU A 29 -1.86 43.36 -2.17
CA LEU A 29 -1.98 42.34 -1.13
C LEU A 29 -2.69 41.14 -1.76
N ALA A 30 -1.91 40.27 -2.39
CA ALA A 30 -2.39 38.98 -2.88
C ALA A 30 -2.83 38.16 -1.68
N LEU A 31 -4.12 38.23 -1.37
CA LEU A 31 -4.77 37.34 -0.43
C LEU A 31 -4.76 35.95 -1.07
N VAL A 32 -3.69 35.19 -0.81
CA VAL A 32 -3.66 33.76 -1.05
C VAL A 32 -4.77 33.20 -0.16
N LEU A 33 -5.92 32.91 -0.76
CA LEU A 33 -6.84 31.95 -0.17
C LEU A 33 -6.11 30.62 -0.21
N THR A 34 -5.46 30.29 0.90
CA THR A 34 -5.34 28.90 1.32
C THR A 34 -6.77 28.40 1.48
N LEU A 35 -7.34 27.90 0.38
CA LEU A 35 -8.35 26.85 0.47
C LEU A 35 -7.75 25.83 1.45
N PRO A 36 -8.49 25.37 2.47
CA PRO A 36 -8.05 24.16 3.14
C PRO A 36 -7.87 23.12 2.03
N ALA A 37 -6.74 22.41 2.02
CA ALA A 37 -6.72 21.13 1.35
C ALA A 37 -7.93 20.38 1.89
N ASN A 38 -8.84 19.95 1.00
CA ASN A 38 -9.88 19.05 1.45
C ASN A 38 -9.11 17.84 1.96
N ALA A 39 -9.23 17.54 3.25
CA ALA A 39 -9.01 16.18 3.71
C ALA A 39 -10.01 15.35 2.92
N LEU A 40 -9.53 14.74 1.83
CA LEU A 40 -10.26 13.68 1.16
C LEU A 40 -10.29 12.58 2.21
N CYS A 41 -11.40 12.51 2.94
CA CYS A 41 -11.70 11.36 3.76
C CYS A 41 -11.62 10.18 2.81
N GLN A 42 -10.66 9.27 3.03
CA GLN A 42 -10.53 8.05 2.25
C GLN A 42 -11.87 7.33 2.28
N THR A 43 -12.62 7.38 1.18
CA THR A 43 -13.92 6.71 1.05
C THR A 43 -13.76 5.20 0.92
N ASP A 44 -12.52 4.77 0.65
CA ASP A 44 -12.06 3.40 0.61
C ASP A 44 -11.70 2.81 1.99
N CYS A 45 -11.59 3.62 3.04
CA CYS A 45 -11.33 3.16 4.41
C CYS A 45 -12.63 2.93 5.19
N ASP A 46 -13.46 2.02 4.70
CA ASP A 46 -14.77 1.65 5.29
C ASP A 46 -14.66 0.78 6.58
N GLY A 47 -13.47 0.26 6.89
CA GLY A 47 -13.19 -0.62 8.02
C GLY A 47 -13.10 -2.11 7.65
N TYR A 48 -13.31 -2.45 6.37
CA TYR A 48 -13.38 -3.82 5.87
C TYR A 48 -12.49 -4.04 4.62
N ARG A 49 -12.49 -3.08 3.68
CA ARG A 49 -11.48 -3.03 2.62
C ARG A 49 -10.07 -2.98 3.19
N TYR A 50 -9.13 -3.54 2.43
CA TYR A 50 -7.72 -3.67 2.74
C TYR A 50 -7.38 -4.63 3.89
N ARG A 51 -8.36 -5.41 4.37
CA ARG A 51 -8.20 -6.35 5.51
C ARG A 51 -8.92 -7.69 5.39
N TYR A 52 -10.08 -7.76 4.74
CA TYR A 52 -10.88 -8.99 4.71
C TYR A 52 -11.14 -9.44 3.27
N THR A 53 -10.98 -10.73 2.98
CA THR A 53 -11.10 -11.29 1.61
C THR A 53 -12.53 -11.32 1.08
N GLY A 54 -13.52 -10.99 1.90
CA GLY A 54 -14.91 -10.81 1.48
C GLY A 54 -15.25 -9.38 1.02
N ALA A 55 -14.26 -8.52 0.75
CA ALA A 55 -14.51 -7.15 0.29
C ALA A 55 -14.89 -7.07 -1.19
N PHE A 56 -14.34 -7.96 -2.04
CA PHE A 56 -14.69 -8.09 -3.45
C PHE A 56 -14.89 -9.55 -3.86
N ASP A 57 -16.03 -9.86 -4.50
CA ASP A 57 -16.39 -11.21 -4.98
C ASP A 57 -15.38 -11.77 -6.03
N SER A 58 -14.72 -10.89 -6.78
CA SER A 58 -13.74 -11.27 -7.82
C SER A 58 -12.75 -10.16 -8.14
N PHE A 59 -11.67 -10.57 -8.81
CA PHE A 59 -10.72 -9.70 -9.51
C PHE A 59 -10.57 -10.17 -10.97
N ASP A 60 -10.09 -9.27 -11.81
CA ASP A 60 -9.60 -9.54 -13.16
C ASP A 60 -8.05 -9.57 -13.13
N VAL A 61 -7.43 -10.24 -14.10
CA VAL A 61 -5.96 -10.37 -14.18
C VAL A 61 -5.45 -10.04 -15.59
N ASP A 62 -4.61 -9.01 -15.70
CA ASP A 62 -3.79 -8.75 -16.87
C ASP A 62 -2.45 -9.50 -16.72
N TYR A 63 -2.30 -10.60 -17.46
CA TYR A 63 -1.10 -11.46 -17.44
C TYR A 63 0.03 -10.92 -18.32
N ASP A 64 1.27 -11.21 -17.91
CA ASP A 64 2.52 -10.92 -18.64
C ASP A 64 2.61 -9.45 -19.13
N LEU A 65 2.18 -8.48 -18.30
CA LEU A 65 2.21 -7.06 -18.63
C LEU A 65 3.66 -6.54 -18.67
N PRO A 66 4.22 -6.12 -19.82
CA PRO A 66 5.60 -5.66 -19.90
C PRO A 66 5.78 -4.31 -19.22
N TYR A 67 6.61 -4.28 -18.17
CA TYR A 67 6.91 -3.09 -17.39
C TYR A 67 8.30 -2.51 -17.69
N GLY A 68 9.26 -3.32 -18.11
CA GLY A 68 10.65 -2.91 -18.33
C GLY A 68 11.45 -3.85 -19.24
N GLU A 69 12.72 -3.50 -19.51
CA GLU A 69 13.69 -4.38 -20.16
C GLU A 69 15.10 -4.06 -19.67
N ASN A 70 15.98 -5.06 -19.54
CA ASN A 70 17.41 -4.85 -19.27
C ASN A 70 18.25 -6.07 -19.69
N ILE A 71 19.58 -5.97 -19.57
CA ILE A 71 20.50 -7.08 -19.83
C ILE A 71 20.55 -8.02 -18.61
N ASN A 72 20.40 -9.33 -18.84
CA ASN A 72 20.50 -10.39 -17.84
C ASN A 72 21.94 -10.91 -17.66
N SER A 73 22.14 -11.82 -16.70
CA SER A 73 23.43 -12.48 -16.44
C SER A 73 24.03 -13.18 -17.67
N MET A 74 23.20 -13.68 -18.58
CA MET A 74 23.66 -14.29 -19.84
C MET A 74 24.06 -13.28 -20.94
N LEU A 75 24.09 -11.98 -20.61
CA LEU A 75 24.37 -10.86 -21.52
C LEU A 75 23.36 -10.75 -22.69
N LEU A 76 22.09 -11.09 -22.42
CA LEU A 76 20.96 -10.98 -23.34
C LEU A 76 19.94 -9.95 -22.81
N SER A 77 19.23 -9.26 -23.72
CA SER A 77 18.05 -8.48 -23.34
C SER A 77 16.95 -9.41 -22.82
N GLU A 78 16.39 -9.05 -21.68
CA GLU A 78 15.26 -9.71 -21.03
C GLU A 78 14.14 -8.68 -20.85
N GLU A 79 12.94 -9.03 -21.33
CA GLU A 79 11.71 -8.23 -21.14
C GLU A 79 11.11 -8.63 -19.79
N LEU A 80 10.75 -7.63 -18.98
CA LEU A 80 10.32 -7.80 -17.61
C LEU A 80 8.81 -7.57 -17.52
N VAL A 81 8.10 -8.51 -16.92
CA VAL A 81 6.64 -8.61 -16.95
C VAL A 81 6.03 -8.72 -15.56
N ALA A 82 4.75 -8.35 -15.42
CA ALA A 82 4.00 -8.54 -14.19
C ALA A 82 2.59 -9.07 -14.48
N ASP A 83 2.08 -9.92 -13.57
CA ASP A 83 0.67 -10.31 -13.54
C ASP A 83 -0.07 -9.36 -12.59
N VAL A 84 -1.02 -8.60 -13.14
CA VAL A 84 -1.69 -7.50 -12.43
C VAL A 84 -3.13 -7.87 -12.09
N TYR A 85 -3.40 -8.06 -10.81
CA TYR A 85 -4.68 -8.46 -10.25
C TYR A 85 -5.43 -7.20 -9.79
N THR A 86 -6.62 -6.98 -10.33
CA THR A 86 -7.43 -5.78 -10.07
C THR A 86 -8.85 -6.16 -9.65
N PRO A 87 -9.38 -5.71 -8.50
CA PRO A 87 -10.74 -6.04 -8.06
C PRO A 87 -11.79 -5.61 -9.10
N SER A 88 -12.70 -6.53 -9.46
CA SER A 88 -13.56 -6.43 -10.66
C SER A 88 -14.62 -5.33 -10.63
N GLU A 89 -14.75 -4.57 -9.54
CA GLU A 89 -15.66 -3.44 -9.49
C GLU A 89 -15.09 -2.25 -10.28
N GLN A 90 -15.84 -1.78 -11.28
CA GLN A 90 -15.59 -0.51 -11.96
C GLN A 90 -15.92 0.65 -11.01
N SER A 91 -14.87 1.29 -10.47
CA SER A 91 -14.96 2.46 -9.60
C SER A 91 -13.91 3.49 -10.00
N ASP A 92 -14.21 4.78 -9.81
CA ASP A 92 -13.25 5.88 -9.97
C ASP A 92 -12.36 6.06 -8.71
N GLU A 93 -12.53 5.25 -7.67
CA GLU A 93 -11.70 5.29 -6.45
C GLU A 93 -10.29 4.76 -6.68
N LEU A 94 -9.29 5.44 -6.11
CA LEU A 94 -7.89 5.04 -6.17
C LEU A 94 -7.59 3.97 -5.10
N ARG A 95 -6.89 2.91 -5.50
CA ARG A 95 -6.55 1.74 -4.67
C ARG A 95 -5.05 1.70 -4.37
N PRO A 96 -4.59 1.30 -3.17
CA PRO A 96 -3.19 1.04 -2.94
C PRO A 96 -2.68 -0.09 -3.84
N LEU A 97 -1.41 0.02 -4.24
CA LEU A 97 -0.69 -0.99 -5.02
C LEU A 97 0.16 -1.87 -4.09
N VAL A 98 0.16 -3.17 -4.34
CA VAL A 98 1.08 -4.13 -3.70
C VAL A 98 1.92 -4.83 -4.77
N LEU A 99 3.20 -4.51 -4.84
CA LEU A 99 4.18 -5.18 -5.69
C LEU A 99 4.77 -6.38 -4.97
N MET A 100 4.87 -7.53 -5.66
CA MET A 100 5.33 -8.78 -5.05
C MET A 100 6.40 -9.47 -5.89
N ALA A 101 7.58 -9.66 -5.29
CA ALA A 101 8.67 -10.43 -5.84
C ALA A 101 8.62 -11.89 -5.35
N HIS A 102 8.74 -12.83 -6.28
CA HIS A 102 8.74 -14.27 -5.99
C HIS A 102 10.05 -14.76 -5.35
N GLY A 103 10.03 -15.97 -4.81
CA GLY A 103 11.21 -16.70 -4.32
C GLY A 103 11.99 -17.40 -5.42
N GLY A 104 12.86 -18.35 -5.03
CA GLY A 104 13.63 -19.18 -5.96
C GLY A 104 15.14 -18.92 -6.04
N PHE A 105 15.72 -18.29 -5.01
CA PHE A 105 17.18 -18.14 -4.83
C PHE A 105 17.89 -17.46 -6.02
N PHE A 106 17.21 -16.54 -6.71
CA PHE A 106 17.68 -15.90 -7.95
C PHE A 106 18.07 -16.86 -9.09
N LEU A 107 17.65 -18.13 -9.01
CA LEU A 107 17.93 -19.19 -10.01
C LEU A 107 16.66 -19.80 -10.62
N GLY A 108 15.48 -19.38 -10.14
CA GLY A 108 14.16 -19.78 -10.61
C GLY A 108 13.08 -18.94 -9.94
N GLY A 109 11.82 -19.36 -10.12
CA GLY A 109 10.64 -18.56 -9.78
C GLY A 109 10.13 -17.76 -10.99
N SER A 110 8.94 -17.19 -10.86
CA SER A 110 8.21 -16.44 -11.89
C SER A 110 7.04 -15.66 -11.29
N ASN A 111 6.46 -14.73 -12.04
CA ASN A 111 5.26 -13.97 -11.66
C ASN A 111 4.07 -14.86 -11.30
N ASP A 112 3.93 -16.02 -11.95
CA ASP A 112 2.91 -17.05 -11.68
C ASP A 112 3.29 -18.05 -10.56
N GLY A 113 4.27 -17.71 -9.70
CA GLY A 113 4.78 -18.56 -8.63
C GLY A 113 3.72 -18.94 -7.57
N LEU A 114 3.70 -20.21 -7.16
CA LEU A 114 2.80 -20.73 -6.10
C LEU A 114 2.97 -20.05 -4.74
N ASP A 115 4.09 -19.37 -4.54
CA ASP A 115 4.46 -18.62 -3.34
C ASP A 115 3.92 -17.18 -3.31
N VAL A 116 3.49 -16.65 -4.47
CA VAL A 116 3.01 -15.26 -4.64
C VAL A 116 1.57 -15.17 -5.15
N VAL A 117 1.14 -16.06 -6.06
CA VAL A 117 -0.18 -15.97 -6.74
C VAL A 117 -1.33 -15.90 -5.74
N SER A 118 -1.40 -16.79 -4.74
CA SER A 118 -2.51 -16.78 -3.77
C SER A 118 -2.56 -15.51 -2.93
N LEU A 119 -1.40 -14.97 -2.53
CA LEU A 119 -1.32 -13.72 -1.77
C LEU A 119 -1.80 -12.54 -2.63
N CYS A 120 -1.42 -12.49 -3.91
CA CYS A 120 -1.94 -11.52 -4.88
C CYS A 120 -3.47 -11.65 -5.07
N GLU A 121 -3.99 -12.86 -5.27
CA GLU A 121 -5.43 -13.09 -5.41
C GLU A 121 -6.21 -12.60 -4.17
N ASP A 122 -5.75 -12.94 -2.96
CA ASP A 122 -6.47 -12.60 -1.72
C ASP A 122 -6.34 -11.12 -1.36
N LEU A 123 -5.19 -10.49 -1.58
CA LEU A 123 -5.06 -9.04 -1.44
C LEU A 123 -5.90 -8.29 -2.50
N ALA A 124 -6.03 -8.80 -3.72
CA ALA A 124 -6.97 -8.27 -4.71
C ALA A 124 -8.44 -8.43 -4.24
N ARG A 125 -8.80 -9.56 -3.61
CA ARG A 125 -10.12 -9.73 -2.95
C ARG A 125 -10.35 -8.77 -1.77
N MET A 126 -9.28 -8.32 -1.10
CA MET A 126 -9.36 -7.27 -0.07
C MET A 126 -9.50 -5.85 -0.63
N GLY A 127 -9.22 -5.63 -1.92
CA GLY A 127 -9.37 -4.34 -2.60
C GLY A 127 -8.08 -3.66 -3.08
N TYR A 128 -6.92 -4.23 -2.79
CA TYR A 128 -5.66 -3.77 -3.36
C TYR A 128 -5.63 -3.99 -4.87
N VAL A 129 -4.86 -3.19 -5.61
CA VAL A 129 -4.28 -3.68 -6.87
C VAL A 129 -3.00 -4.41 -6.50
N THR A 130 -2.76 -5.59 -7.06
CA THR A 130 -1.50 -6.31 -6.81
C THR A 130 -0.81 -6.65 -8.11
N ALA A 131 0.52 -6.61 -8.10
CA ALA A 131 1.35 -6.92 -9.26
C ALA A 131 2.49 -7.85 -8.84
N SER A 132 2.38 -9.13 -9.20
CA SER A 132 3.50 -10.07 -9.07
C SER A 132 4.42 -9.88 -10.27
N PHE A 133 5.69 -9.57 -10.04
CA PHE A 133 6.61 -9.18 -11.13
C PHE A 133 7.79 -10.16 -11.27
N SER A 134 8.17 -10.44 -12.52
CA SER A 134 9.42 -11.12 -12.84
C SER A 134 10.59 -10.15 -12.76
N TYR A 135 11.77 -10.68 -12.40
CA TYR A 135 13.03 -9.94 -12.30
C TYR A 135 14.18 -10.83 -12.81
N ARG A 136 15.28 -10.22 -13.25
CA ARG A 136 16.37 -10.92 -13.94
C ARG A 136 17.09 -11.90 -13.05
N LEU A 137 16.99 -13.17 -13.42
CA LEU A 137 17.62 -14.29 -12.72
C LEU A 137 19.10 -14.46 -13.13
N GLY A 138 19.84 -15.12 -12.24
CA GLY A 138 21.17 -15.66 -12.52
C GLY A 138 22.14 -15.51 -11.35
N ILE A 139 22.74 -16.65 -10.97
CA ILE A 139 24.01 -16.74 -10.25
C ILE A 139 24.89 -17.63 -11.14
N ASP A 140 25.82 -17.03 -11.87
CA ASP A 140 26.49 -17.57 -13.05
C ASP A 140 27.99 -17.81 -12.84
N ASN A 141 28.66 -16.96 -12.05
CA ASN A 141 30.07 -17.11 -11.71
C ASN A 141 30.26 -18.08 -10.53
N LEU A 142 30.23 -19.38 -10.82
CA LEU A 142 30.44 -20.47 -9.85
C LEU A 142 31.87 -20.50 -9.23
N PHE A 143 32.75 -19.55 -9.57
CA PHE A 143 34.06 -19.35 -8.91
C PHE A 143 34.09 -18.16 -7.95
N ASP A 144 33.07 -17.30 -8.00
CA ASP A 144 32.83 -16.20 -7.07
C ASP A 144 31.31 -16.06 -6.81
N PHE A 145 30.78 -17.04 -6.08
CA PHE A 145 29.37 -17.08 -5.69
C PHE A 145 28.94 -15.85 -4.89
N GLN A 146 29.84 -15.25 -4.10
CA GLN A 146 29.53 -14.08 -3.28
C GLN A 146 29.20 -12.88 -4.18
N THR A 147 30.11 -12.52 -5.09
CA THR A 147 29.86 -11.40 -6.02
C THR A 147 28.63 -11.67 -6.89
N SER A 148 28.52 -12.87 -7.49
CA SER A 148 27.41 -13.23 -8.38
C SER A 148 26.04 -13.29 -7.69
N PHE A 149 25.99 -13.62 -6.39
CA PHE A 149 24.76 -13.53 -5.58
C PHE A 149 24.36 -12.08 -5.29
N VAL A 150 25.32 -11.22 -4.91
CA VAL A 150 25.05 -9.79 -4.65
C VAL A 150 24.65 -9.07 -5.94
N GLU A 151 25.27 -9.39 -7.08
CA GLU A 151 24.81 -8.94 -8.39
C GLU A 151 23.37 -9.39 -8.71
N ALA A 152 22.95 -10.58 -8.26
CA ALA A 152 21.61 -11.08 -8.49
C ALA A 152 20.55 -10.33 -7.65
N VAL A 153 20.88 -10.02 -6.39
CA VAL A 153 20.10 -9.08 -5.56
C VAL A 153 20.03 -7.72 -6.27
N TRP A 154 21.16 -7.21 -6.77
CA TRP A 154 21.25 -5.90 -7.42
C TRP A 154 20.40 -5.80 -8.69
N ARG A 155 20.45 -6.83 -9.55
CA ARG A 155 19.57 -6.97 -10.72
C ARG A 155 18.08 -6.90 -10.30
N GLY A 156 17.70 -7.65 -9.25
CA GLY A 156 16.34 -7.65 -8.72
C GLY A 156 15.89 -6.31 -8.12
N VAL A 157 16.78 -5.58 -7.43
CA VAL A 157 16.51 -4.23 -6.92
C VAL A 157 16.24 -3.26 -8.07
N HIS A 158 17.10 -3.21 -9.09
CA HIS A 158 16.89 -2.39 -10.29
C HIS A 158 15.56 -2.69 -11.01
N ASP A 159 15.17 -3.96 -11.06
CA ASP A 159 13.95 -4.41 -11.72
C ASP A 159 12.70 -4.02 -10.91
N SER A 160 12.73 -4.21 -9.59
CA SER A 160 11.66 -3.73 -8.70
C SER A 160 11.50 -2.20 -8.70
N ARG A 161 12.60 -1.44 -8.75
CA ARG A 161 12.58 0.03 -8.93
C ARG A 161 11.95 0.42 -10.27
N ALA A 162 12.28 -0.28 -11.36
CA ALA A 162 11.63 -0.08 -12.66
C ALA A 162 10.13 -0.47 -12.68
N ALA A 163 9.71 -1.44 -11.86
CA ALA A 163 8.30 -1.82 -11.67
C ALA A 163 7.51 -0.72 -10.94
N VAL A 164 8.00 -0.19 -9.81
CA VAL A 164 7.35 0.96 -9.13
C VAL A 164 7.24 2.15 -10.09
N ARG A 165 8.32 2.49 -10.80
CA ARG A 165 8.33 3.56 -11.80
C ARG A 165 7.35 3.31 -12.95
N TYR A 166 7.14 2.06 -13.38
CA TYR A 166 6.11 1.72 -14.38
C TYR A 166 4.71 2.06 -13.87
N PHE A 167 4.39 1.67 -12.65
CA PHE A 167 3.06 1.89 -12.09
C PHE A 167 2.79 3.37 -11.85
N ARG A 168 3.71 4.15 -11.27
CA ARG A 168 3.55 5.62 -11.19
C ARG A 168 3.35 6.26 -12.57
N LYS A 169 4.11 5.82 -13.58
CA LYS A 169 3.93 6.23 -14.99
C LYS A 169 2.57 5.83 -15.58
N SER A 170 1.98 4.71 -15.16
CA SER A 170 0.64 4.28 -15.62
C SER A 170 -0.45 5.29 -15.27
N VAL A 171 -0.28 6.06 -14.19
CA VAL A 171 -1.19 7.14 -13.79
C VAL A 171 -1.24 8.25 -14.85
N GLU A 172 -0.08 8.67 -15.38
CA GLU A 172 -0.03 9.62 -16.52
C GLU A 172 -0.59 9.04 -17.82
N MET A 173 -0.55 7.71 -17.99
CA MET A 173 -1.15 7.01 -19.13
C MET A 173 -2.68 6.87 -19.03
N GLY A 174 -3.31 7.47 -18.02
CA GLY A 174 -4.76 7.45 -17.78
C GLY A 174 -5.19 6.57 -16.60
N ASN A 175 -4.24 6.07 -15.81
CA ASN A 175 -4.43 5.21 -14.65
C ASN A 175 -5.32 3.97 -14.91
N PRO A 176 -4.96 3.09 -15.86
CA PRO A 176 -5.79 1.95 -16.26
C PRO A 176 -6.06 0.95 -15.13
N TYR A 177 -5.23 0.93 -14.09
CA TYR A 177 -5.36 0.06 -12.91
C TYR A 177 -6.05 0.75 -11.73
N HIS A 178 -6.38 2.04 -11.85
CA HIS A 178 -6.97 2.84 -10.77
C HIS A 178 -6.13 2.82 -9.47
N ILE A 179 -4.81 2.85 -9.58
CA ILE A 179 -3.90 2.87 -8.42
C ILE A 179 -3.76 4.27 -7.81
N ASP A 180 -3.41 4.30 -6.53
CA ASP A 180 -2.95 5.49 -5.82
C ASP A 180 -1.40 5.56 -5.84
N PRO A 181 -0.77 6.57 -6.49
CA PRO A 181 0.69 6.66 -6.58
C PRO A 181 1.37 7.05 -5.25
N GLU A 182 0.57 7.44 -4.24
CA GLU A 182 0.99 7.82 -2.88
C GLU A 182 0.68 6.68 -1.85
N ARG A 183 0.35 5.47 -2.32
CA ARG A 183 0.17 4.26 -1.49
C ARG A 183 0.65 3.00 -2.24
N ILE A 184 1.97 2.89 -2.44
CA ILE A 184 2.64 1.77 -3.09
C ILE A 184 3.46 0.97 -2.07
N TYR A 185 3.10 -0.29 -1.88
CA TYR A 185 3.83 -1.22 -1.01
C TYR A 185 4.62 -2.23 -1.84
N LEU A 186 5.79 -2.63 -1.37
CA LEU A 186 6.62 -3.66 -2.00
C LEU A 186 6.90 -4.79 -1.02
N GLY A 187 6.97 -6.01 -1.52
CA GLY A 187 7.44 -7.12 -0.71
C GLY A 187 7.77 -8.34 -1.53
N GLY A 188 8.08 -9.43 -0.84
CA GLY A 188 8.34 -10.68 -1.51
C GLY A 188 8.73 -11.83 -0.59
N VAL A 189 8.97 -12.96 -1.24
CA VAL A 189 9.21 -14.25 -0.60
C VAL A 189 10.64 -14.69 -0.84
N SER A 190 11.38 -15.12 0.20
CA SER A 190 12.75 -15.63 0.06
C SER A 190 13.66 -14.62 -0.67
N ALA A 191 14.13 -14.94 -1.87
CA ALA A 191 14.85 -14.03 -2.77
C ALA A 191 14.10 -12.72 -3.07
N GLY A 192 12.77 -12.76 -3.24
CA GLY A 192 11.95 -11.56 -3.37
C GLY A 192 11.89 -10.73 -2.10
N GLY A 193 12.00 -11.36 -0.93
CA GLY A 193 12.17 -10.66 0.36
C GLY A 193 13.51 -9.92 0.42
N PHE A 194 14.60 -10.53 -0.07
CA PHE A 194 15.88 -9.81 -0.25
C PHE A 194 15.72 -8.59 -1.17
N ILE A 195 15.04 -8.74 -2.32
CA ILE A 195 14.81 -7.62 -3.27
C ILE A 195 14.07 -6.48 -2.59
N ALA A 196 12.93 -6.76 -1.95
CA ALA A 196 12.11 -5.73 -1.31
C ALA A 196 12.86 -5.00 -0.18
N MET A 197 13.60 -5.74 0.65
CA MET A 197 14.38 -5.16 1.75
C MET A 197 15.54 -4.28 1.25
N HIS A 198 16.26 -4.70 0.20
CA HIS A 198 17.36 -3.89 -0.37
C HIS A 198 16.85 -2.76 -1.29
N HIS A 199 15.59 -2.80 -1.74
CA HIS A 199 14.94 -1.69 -2.41
C HIS A 199 14.62 -0.56 -1.42
N ALA A 200 14.06 -0.91 -0.25
CA ALA A 200 13.70 0.04 0.80
C ALA A 200 14.94 0.69 1.44
N TYR A 201 15.93 -0.13 1.82
CA TYR A 201 16.97 0.32 2.77
C TYR A 201 18.36 0.57 2.16
N VAL A 202 18.53 0.54 0.82
CA VAL A 202 19.80 0.93 0.17
C VAL A 202 19.59 2.26 -0.56
N ASP A 203 19.99 3.33 0.11
CA ASP A 203 19.55 4.72 -0.11
C ASP A 203 20.68 5.65 -0.58
N GLU A 204 21.95 5.29 -0.35
CA GLU A 204 23.11 6.03 -0.84
C GLU A 204 23.95 5.22 -1.84
N ASP A 205 24.46 5.87 -2.90
CA ASP A 205 25.49 5.28 -3.80
C ASP A 205 26.72 4.76 -3.01
N SER A 206 26.94 5.27 -1.78
CA SER A 206 27.95 4.84 -0.81
C SER A 206 27.82 3.37 -0.37
N GLU A 207 26.60 2.83 -0.41
CA GLU A 207 26.24 1.50 0.11
C GLU A 207 26.34 0.41 -0.95
N ILE A 208 26.38 0.80 -2.24
CA ILE A 208 26.64 -0.11 -3.36
C ILE A 208 28.02 -0.76 -3.14
N PRO A 209 28.12 -2.09 -2.99
CA PRO A 209 29.38 -2.71 -2.62
C PRO A 209 30.45 -2.51 -3.68
N THR A 210 31.62 -1.99 -3.30
CA THR A 210 32.66 -1.50 -4.24
C THR A 210 33.35 -2.57 -5.11
N TYR A 211 32.84 -3.79 -5.14
CA TYR A 211 33.24 -4.90 -6.01
C TYR A 211 32.21 -5.18 -7.11
N ILE A 212 31.02 -4.58 -7.06
CA ILE A 212 30.05 -4.53 -8.16
C ILE A 212 30.56 -3.52 -9.20
N ASP A 213 30.77 -3.96 -10.44
CA ASP A 213 31.19 -3.09 -11.54
C ASP A 213 29.96 -2.58 -12.31
N GLU A 214 29.48 -1.39 -11.95
CA GLU A 214 28.38 -0.70 -12.64
C GLU A 214 28.65 -0.40 -14.13
N SER A 215 29.86 -0.61 -14.65
CA SER A 215 30.13 -0.51 -16.08
C SER A 215 29.84 -1.79 -16.87
N GLU A 216 29.58 -2.92 -16.19
CA GLU A 216 29.16 -4.17 -16.83
C GLU A 216 27.66 -4.15 -17.20
N PRO A 217 27.26 -4.79 -18.32
CA PRO A 217 25.88 -4.74 -18.81
C PRO A 217 24.85 -5.27 -17.80
N GLY A 218 23.85 -4.44 -17.50
CA GLY A 218 22.73 -4.80 -16.62
C GLY A 218 22.96 -4.52 -15.13
N LEU A 219 24.17 -4.14 -14.70
CA LEU A 219 24.49 -3.76 -13.32
C LEU A 219 24.60 -2.25 -13.08
N GLY A 220 24.72 -1.46 -14.15
CA GLY A 220 24.84 0.00 -14.08
C GLY A 220 23.52 0.75 -13.88
N GLY A 221 23.65 1.97 -13.35
CA GLY A 221 22.55 2.93 -13.20
C GLY A 221 22.53 3.66 -11.86
N GLY A 222 23.55 3.50 -11.01
CA GLY A 222 23.46 3.81 -9.58
C GLY A 222 22.36 3.00 -8.90
N LEU A 223 21.84 3.54 -7.80
CA LEU A 223 20.69 3.00 -7.06
C LEU A 223 19.48 2.67 -7.96
N GLU A 224 19.20 3.53 -8.94
CA GLU A 224 17.95 3.50 -9.72
C GLU A 224 17.92 2.43 -10.82
N GLY A 225 19.09 2.05 -11.34
CA GLY A 225 19.19 1.05 -12.40
C GLY A 225 18.60 1.46 -13.75
N LEU A 226 18.97 0.72 -14.79
CA LEU A 226 18.59 1.01 -16.18
C LEU A 226 17.41 0.16 -16.71
N SER A 227 16.68 -0.54 -15.84
CA SER A 227 15.60 -1.48 -16.25
C SER A 227 14.31 -0.82 -16.75
N GLY A 228 14.27 0.51 -16.85
CA GLY A 228 13.22 1.27 -17.52
C GLY A 228 12.50 2.30 -16.65
N ASN A 229 11.64 3.08 -17.31
CA ASN A 229 10.77 4.10 -16.72
C ASN A 229 11.50 5.23 -15.97
N GLU A 230 12.72 5.59 -16.41
CA GLU A 230 13.48 6.75 -15.91
C GLU A 230 12.62 8.03 -15.79
N GLY A 231 12.84 8.80 -14.71
CA GLY A 231 12.20 10.09 -14.48
C GLY A 231 10.90 10.06 -13.66
N TYR A 232 10.41 8.87 -13.31
CA TYR A 232 9.42 8.64 -12.26
C TYR A 232 10.15 8.19 -10.99
N SER A 233 9.57 8.38 -9.79
CA SER A 233 10.21 7.93 -8.55
C SER A 233 9.95 6.45 -8.26
N SER A 234 10.92 5.82 -7.62
CA SER A 234 10.91 4.40 -7.21
C SER A 234 10.38 4.18 -5.80
N ASP A 235 10.31 5.23 -4.97
CA ASP A 235 9.99 5.23 -3.54
C ASP A 235 8.73 4.41 -3.17
N ILE A 236 8.68 3.85 -1.97
CA ILE A 236 7.53 3.06 -1.49
C ILE A 236 7.01 3.60 -0.15
N ASP A 237 5.81 3.17 0.24
CA ASP A 237 5.10 3.62 1.44
C ASP A 237 5.15 2.57 2.58
N GLY A 238 5.85 1.45 2.37
CA GLY A 238 6.01 0.35 3.32
C GLY A 238 6.45 -0.96 2.66
N VAL A 239 7.18 -1.78 3.41
CA VAL A 239 7.79 -3.03 2.92
C VAL A 239 7.35 -4.27 3.72
N PHE A 240 7.09 -5.38 3.02
CA PHE A 240 6.80 -6.68 3.63
C PHE A 240 7.78 -7.80 3.20
N ASN A 241 8.20 -8.62 4.15
CA ASN A 241 9.29 -9.58 3.99
C ASN A 241 8.88 -10.98 4.49
N ILE A 242 8.86 -11.97 3.60
CA ILE A 242 8.53 -13.35 3.96
C ILE A 242 9.79 -14.21 3.80
N ALA A 243 10.49 -14.46 4.90
CA ALA A 243 11.74 -15.24 4.99
C ALA A 243 12.90 -14.74 4.08
N GLY A 244 13.02 -13.43 3.88
CA GLY A 244 14.21 -12.75 3.33
C GLY A 244 15.04 -12.04 4.41
N ALA A 245 16.22 -11.54 4.03
CA ALA A 245 17.21 -10.90 4.89
C ALA A 245 17.89 -9.70 4.19
N LEU A 246 18.60 -8.88 4.96
CA LEU A 246 19.52 -7.84 4.44
C LEU A 246 20.96 -8.34 4.46
N GLN A 247 21.84 -7.81 3.60
CA GLN A 247 23.28 -8.05 3.74
C GLN A 247 23.78 -7.56 5.11
N THR A 248 23.30 -6.40 5.56
CA THR A 248 23.41 -5.97 6.97
C THR A 248 22.22 -5.10 7.37
N ALA A 249 21.86 -5.15 8.66
CA ALA A 249 20.88 -4.24 9.24
C ALA A 249 21.43 -2.81 9.41
N ASP A 250 22.75 -2.59 9.33
CA ASP A 250 23.37 -1.25 9.44
C ASP A 250 22.88 -0.27 8.35
N PHE A 251 22.30 -0.76 7.26
CA PHE A 251 21.55 0.03 6.27
C PHE A 251 20.47 0.92 6.91
N LEU A 252 19.73 0.41 7.91
CA LEU A 252 18.69 1.17 8.62
C LEU A 252 19.25 2.29 9.53
N LEU A 253 20.57 2.48 9.60
CA LEU A 253 21.20 3.63 10.26
C LEU A 253 21.28 4.87 9.35
N LEU A 254 21.03 4.70 8.05
CA LEU A 254 20.95 5.75 7.03
C LEU A 254 19.50 5.86 6.53
N GLY A 255 19.22 6.78 5.60
CA GLY A 255 17.90 6.90 4.96
C GLY A 255 16.75 7.49 5.80
N ASP A 256 15.60 7.66 5.16
CA ASP A 256 14.29 7.99 5.78
C ASP A 256 13.37 6.73 5.73
N ASN A 257 13.90 5.61 6.23
CA ASN A 257 13.37 4.23 6.23
C ASN A 257 11.83 4.05 6.29
N GLU A 258 11.30 3.24 5.37
CA GLU A 258 9.90 2.83 5.30
C GLU A 258 9.51 1.80 6.39
N PRO A 259 8.22 1.74 6.79
CA PRO A 259 7.75 0.80 7.80
C PRO A 259 7.76 -0.66 7.32
N LEU A 260 7.98 -1.59 8.26
CA LEU A 260 8.37 -2.98 7.97
C LEU A 260 7.43 -4.02 8.57
N VAL A 261 7.04 -5.04 7.81
CA VAL A 261 6.42 -6.26 8.36
C VAL A 261 7.13 -7.52 7.88
N SER A 262 7.66 -8.33 8.81
CA SER A 262 8.32 -9.61 8.48
C SER A 262 7.61 -10.82 9.08
N ILE A 263 7.62 -11.91 8.32
CA ILE A 263 7.24 -13.27 8.74
C ILE A 263 8.38 -14.22 8.43
N HIS A 264 8.82 -14.98 9.43
CA HIS A 264 10.04 -15.78 9.31
C HIS A 264 9.99 -16.98 10.26
N GLY A 265 10.32 -18.18 9.77
CA GLY A 265 10.40 -19.40 10.59
C GLY A 265 11.64 -19.38 11.49
N THR A 266 11.50 -19.69 12.78
CA THR A 266 12.65 -19.65 13.72
C THR A 266 13.61 -20.84 13.57
N ALA A 267 13.27 -21.80 12.72
CA ALA A 267 14.10 -22.95 12.34
C ALA A 267 14.35 -22.98 10.81
N ASP A 268 14.41 -21.81 10.17
CA ASP A 268 14.78 -21.66 8.76
C ASP A 268 16.26 -22.05 8.54
N GLU A 269 16.49 -23.05 7.69
CA GLU A 269 17.81 -23.57 7.32
C GLU A 269 18.30 -23.04 5.95
N THR A 270 17.56 -22.11 5.31
CA THR A 270 17.87 -21.57 3.96
C THR A 270 18.19 -20.07 4.01
N VAL A 271 17.42 -19.30 4.78
CA VAL A 271 17.72 -17.91 5.12
C VAL A 271 17.70 -17.83 6.65
N PRO A 272 18.71 -17.25 7.32
CA PRO A 272 18.73 -17.27 8.77
C PRO A 272 17.64 -16.34 9.34
N TYR A 273 16.97 -16.79 10.40
CA TYR A 273 16.05 -15.96 11.19
C TYR A 273 16.75 -14.80 11.92
N ALA A 274 18.05 -14.97 12.21
CA ALA A 274 18.92 -14.01 12.89
C ALA A 274 20.18 -13.72 12.02
N GLU A 275 21.27 -13.25 12.61
CA GLU A 275 22.58 -13.17 11.96
C GLU A 275 23.03 -14.59 11.52
N GLY A 276 23.46 -14.76 10.28
CA GLY A 276 23.94 -16.05 9.78
C GLY A 276 24.40 -16.07 8.32
N GLU A 277 24.95 -17.19 7.88
CA GLU A 277 25.55 -17.38 6.57
C GLU A 277 24.54 -17.98 5.56
N ILE A 278 24.41 -17.40 4.37
CA ILE A 278 23.70 -18.01 3.24
C ILE A 278 24.58 -19.12 2.64
N VAL A 279 24.08 -20.35 2.67
CA VAL A 279 24.83 -21.55 2.26
C VAL A 279 24.16 -22.24 1.05
N PHE A 280 24.83 -22.21 -0.11
CA PHE A 280 24.34 -22.91 -1.30
C PHE A 280 25.10 -24.22 -1.52
N THR A 281 24.38 -25.35 -1.52
CA THR A 281 24.95 -26.71 -1.71
C THR A 281 26.07 -27.11 -0.73
N GLY A 282 26.16 -26.44 0.43
CA GLY A 282 27.23 -26.62 1.41
C GLY A 282 28.45 -25.72 1.19
N ILE A 283 28.33 -24.69 0.34
CA ILE A 283 29.33 -23.64 0.12
C ILE A 283 28.83 -22.34 0.77
N PRO A 284 29.60 -21.75 1.70
CA PRO A 284 29.41 -20.36 2.16
C PRO A 284 29.32 -19.36 1.01
N ILE A 285 28.30 -18.49 1.01
CA ILE A 285 28.21 -17.36 0.08
C ILE A 285 28.50 -16.04 0.78
N ILE A 286 27.68 -15.67 1.77
CA ILE A 286 27.72 -14.34 2.41
C ILE A 286 27.01 -14.37 3.76
N ASP A 287 27.53 -13.62 4.74
CA ASP A 287 26.84 -13.35 6.01
C ASP A 287 25.73 -12.31 5.80
N VAL A 288 24.57 -12.53 6.43
CA VAL A 288 23.35 -11.70 6.31
C VAL A 288 22.66 -11.52 7.66
N ASP A 289 21.94 -10.40 7.78
CA ASP A 289 21.08 -10.10 8.92
C ASP A 289 19.63 -10.51 8.62
N GLY A 290 19.21 -11.62 9.24
CA GLY A 290 17.84 -12.11 9.22
C GLY A 290 16.85 -11.19 9.92
N SER A 291 15.55 -11.45 9.71
CA SER A 291 14.46 -10.56 10.17
C SER A 291 14.53 -10.21 11.67
N SER A 292 15.00 -11.09 12.55
CA SER A 292 15.13 -10.74 13.99
C SER A 292 16.25 -9.75 14.32
N ILE A 293 17.29 -9.64 13.49
CA ILE A 293 18.30 -8.58 13.63
C ILE A 293 17.80 -7.29 12.99
N VAL A 294 17.21 -7.36 11.78
CA VAL A 294 16.71 -6.17 11.08
C VAL A 294 15.59 -5.49 11.88
N HIS A 295 14.66 -6.25 12.47
CA HIS A 295 13.65 -5.66 13.36
C HIS A 295 14.24 -5.13 14.68
N ALA A 296 15.29 -5.75 15.23
CA ALA A 296 15.98 -5.21 16.40
C ALA A 296 16.73 -3.90 16.08
N MET A 297 17.20 -3.72 14.85
CA MET A 297 17.71 -2.44 14.36
C MET A 297 16.58 -1.43 14.16
N ALA A 298 15.48 -1.80 13.50
CA ALA A 298 14.30 -0.96 13.27
C ALA A 298 13.74 -0.39 14.58
N ASP A 299 13.60 -1.22 15.63
CA ASP A 299 13.25 -0.81 16.99
C ASP A 299 14.23 0.20 17.61
N SER A 300 15.52 0.14 17.24
CA SER A 300 16.58 0.99 17.78
C SER A 300 16.65 2.37 17.12
N VAL A 301 16.28 2.47 15.85
CA VAL A 301 16.20 3.74 15.09
C VAL A 301 14.80 4.37 15.13
N GLY A 302 13.76 3.58 15.42
CA GLY A 302 12.39 4.04 15.62
C GLY A 302 11.44 3.86 14.42
N VAL A 303 11.76 2.94 13.51
CA VAL A 303 10.91 2.56 12.37
C VAL A 303 9.70 1.75 12.86
N ASP A 304 8.49 2.09 12.38
CA ASP A 304 7.29 1.29 12.64
C ASP A 304 7.47 -0.10 12.04
N ASN A 305 7.43 -1.13 12.89
CA ASN A 305 7.76 -2.47 12.48
C ASN A 305 6.94 -3.55 13.20
N CYS A 306 6.75 -4.69 12.54
CA CYS A 306 6.07 -5.87 13.06
C CYS A 306 6.78 -7.16 12.63
N LEU A 307 7.31 -7.93 13.58
CA LEU A 307 7.90 -9.26 13.33
C LEU A 307 7.03 -10.37 13.90
N ILE A 308 6.65 -11.33 13.06
CA ILE A 308 5.98 -12.56 13.46
C ILE A 308 6.96 -13.75 13.33
N PRO A 309 7.59 -14.19 14.43
CA PRO A 309 8.37 -15.42 14.45
C PRO A 309 7.44 -16.64 14.42
N VAL A 310 7.61 -17.47 13.39
CA VAL A 310 6.87 -18.73 13.25
C VAL A 310 7.68 -19.84 13.94
N GLU A 311 7.40 -20.06 15.23
CA GLU A 311 8.26 -20.86 16.11
C GLU A 311 8.37 -22.33 15.66
N GLY A 312 9.60 -22.75 15.34
CA GLY A 312 9.93 -24.10 14.89
C GLY A 312 9.57 -24.40 13.42
N ALA A 313 9.08 -23.42 12.66
CA ALA A 313 8.90 -23.56 11.22
C ALA A 313 10.21 -23.31 10.46
N GLY A 314 10.35 -23.97 9.30
CA GLY A 314 11.48 -23.79 8.37
C GLY A 314 11.19 -22.73 7.30
N HIS A 315 11.95 -22.80 6.19
CA HIS A 315 11.88 -21.83 5.09
C HIS A 315 10.49 -21.79 4.43
N VAL A 316 9.97 -20.57 4.24
CA VAL A 316 8.73 -20.22 3.53
C VAL A 316 7.60 -21.25 3.76
N PRO A 317 7.10 -21.37 5.00
CA PRO A 317 6.25 -22.49 5.37
C PRO A 317 4.81 -22.35 4.82
N HIS A 318 4.42 -21.16 4.35
CA HIS A 318 3.08 -20.87 3.81
C HIS A 318 2.74 -21.56 2.49
N ILE A 319 3.74 -21.97 1.70
CA ILE A 319 3.52 -22.70 0.43
C ILE A 319 2.94 -24.11 0.69
N PHE A 320 3.17 -24.67 1.88
CA PHE A 320 2.96 -26.09 2.17
C PHE A 320 1.94 -26.38 3.28
N ASP A 321 1.51 -25.37 4.04
CA ASP A 321 0.55 -25.52 5.14
C ASP A 321 -0.42 -24.33 5.20
N GLU A 322 -1.71 -24.65 5.16
CA GLU A 322 -2.84 -23.71 5.22
C GLU A 322 -2.77 -22.80 6.46
N SER A 323 -2.37 -23.32 7.62
CA SER A 323 -2.30 -22.52 8.86
C SER A 323 -1.13 -21.53 8.88
N TYR A 324 -0.06 -21.81 8.13
CA TYR A 324 1.02 -20.85 7.92
C TYR A 324 0.68 -19.86 6.79
N TYR A 325 -0.14 -20.23 5.81
CA TYR A 325 -0.72 -19.29 4.85
C TYR A 325 -1.65 -18.29 5.52
N ASP A 326 -2.61 -18.75 6.32
CA ASP A 326 -3.55 -17.92 7.07
C ASP A 326 -2.80 -16.88 7.93
N LEU A 327 -1.77 -17.31 8.67
CA LEU A 327 -0.92 -16.43 9.48
C LEU A 327 -0.11 -15.43 8.63
N THR A 328 0.33 -15.86 7.45
CA THR A 328 1.12 -15.02 6.51
C THR A 328 0.27 -13.91 5.94
N LEU A 329 -0.84 -14.27 5.29
CA LEU A 329 -1.78 -13.33 4.66
C LEU A 329 -2.38 -12.36 5.70
N SER A 330 -2.84 -12.87 6.84
CA SER A 330 -3.44 -12.01 7.88
C SER A 330 -2.44 -10.99 8.43
N THR A 331 -1.22 -11.39 8.78
CA THR A 331 -0.21 -10.44 9.30
C THR A 331 0.13 -9.36 8.27
N VAL A 332 0.35 -9.75 7.00
CA VAL A 332 0.67 -8.82 5.91
C VAL A 332 -0.50 -7.86 5.68
N ALA A 333 -1.73 -8.36 5.50
CA ALA A 333 -2.92 -7.53 5.34
C ALA A 333 -3.23 -6.64 6.56
N GLY A 334 -2.86 -7.09 7.77
CA GLY A 334 -3.03 -6.33 9.01
C GLY A 334 -2.24 -5.01 9.00
N LYS A 335 -0.94 -5.09 8.66
CA LYS A 335 -0.04 -3.94 8.54
C LYS A 335 -0.24 -3.16 7.24
N LEU A 336 -0.40 -3.82 6.08
CA LEU A 336 -0.73 -3.12 4.83
C LEU A 336 -2.01 -2.29 4.99
N GLY A 337 -3.06 -2.85 5.63
CA GLY A 337 -4.31 -2.14 5.87
C GLY A 337 -4.21 -1.05 6.96
N GLU A 338 -3.20 -1.12 7.83
CA GLU A 338 -2.89 -0.08 8.81
C GLU A 338 -2.18 1.11 8.14
N TRP A 339 -1.27 0.85 7.19
CA TRP A 339 -0.59 1.86 6.40
C TRP A 339 -1.50 2.48 5.33
N ALA A 340 -2.36 1.69 4.70
CA ALA A 340 -3.25 2.11 3.61
C ALA A 340 -4.45 2.95 4.05
N CYS A 341 -4.74 3.02 5.36
CA CYS A 341 -5.95 3.66 5.91
C CYS A 341 -5.73 4.35 7.26
N GLU A 342 -5.73 5.69 7.27
CA GLU A 342 -5.64 6.46 8.52
C GLU A 342 -6.81 6.14 9.46
N GLY A 343 -6.49 5.72 10.70
CA GLY A 343 -7.48 5.45 11.74
C GLY A 343 -8.00 4.02 11.79
N TYR A 344 -7.56 3.13 10.90
CA TYR A 344 -7.70 1.68 11.11
C TYR A 344 -6.96 1.26 12.39
N VAL A 345 -7.55 0.34 13.17
CA VAL A 345 -6.93 -0.16 14.40
C VAL A 345 -5.66 -0.94 14.05
N PRO A 346 -4.48 -0.67 14.65
CA PRO A 346 -3.26 -1.41 14.34
C PRO A 346 -3.36 -2.93 14.54
N VAL A 347 -2.77 -3.70 13.63
CA VAL A 347 -2.78 -5.18 13.67
C VAL A 347 -1.40 -5.73 13.28
N CYS A 348 -0.70 -6.26 14.28
CA CYS A 348 0.52 -7.04 14.11
C CYS A 348 0.26 -8.48 14.54
N GLY A 349 0.25 -9.41 13.58
CA GLY A 349 -0.03 -10.83 13.77
C GLY A 349 -1.42 -11.28 13.32
N GLY A 350 -1.68 -12.57 13.50
CA GLY A 350 -2.81 -13.25 12.87
C GLY A 350 -4.21 -12.85 13.38
N TYR A 351 -5.13 -12.69 12.45
CA TYR A 351 -6.57 -12.49 12.68
C TYR A 351 -7.41 -13.22 11.63
N ASP A 352 -8.71 -13.35 11.89
CA ASP A 352 -9.66 -13.90 10.94
C ASP A 352 -10.02 -12.86 9.86
N TYR A 353 -9.29 -12.91 8.75
CA TYR A 353 -9.54 -12.12 7.53
C TYR A 353 -10.66 -12.69 6.66
N THR A 354 -11.11 -13.92 6.95
CA THR A 354 -12.26 -14.56 6.30
C THR A 354 -13.59 -14.18 6.96
N ALA A 355 -13.52 -13.54 8.13
CA ALA A 355 -14.67 -13.08 8.88
C ALA A 355 -15.56 -12.19 8.01
N GLU A 356 -16.72 -12.73 7.62
CA GLU A 356 -17.86 -11.92 7.17
C GLU A 356 -18.11 -10.85 8.25
N THR A 357 -17.69 -9.60 8.01
CA THR A 357 -18.10 -8.52 8.90
C THR A 357 -19.60 -8.34 8.67
N SER A 358 -20.39 -8.98 9.52
CA SER A 358 -21.85 -8.95 9.50
C SER A 358 -22.42 -7.59 9.98
N VAL A 359 -21.67 -6.51 9.70
CA VAL A 359 -22.23 -5.44 8.86
C VAL A 359 -22.51 -6.00 7.46
N SER A 360 -23.50 -6.89 7.39
CA SER A 360 -24.32 -6.93 6.19
C SER A 360 -24.74 -5.49 5.89
N GLU A 361 -24.95 -5.15 4.63
CA GLU A 361 -25.90 -4.09 4.34
C GLU A 361 -27.17 -4.44 5.13
N ALA A 362 -27.45 -3.67 6.18
CA ALA A 362 -28.62 -3.87 7.01
C ALA A 362 -29.81 -3.40 6.16
N SER A 363 -30.21 -4.27 5.22
CA SER A 363 -31.00 -3.97 4.02
C SER A 363 -32.19 -3.15 4.44
N ALA A 364 -32.13 -1.85 4.17
CA ALA A 364 -32.68 -0.88 5.10
C ALA A 364 -34.21 -1.00 5.17
N THR A 365 -34.68 -1.73 6.17
CA THR A 365 -36.05 -2.18 6.27
C THR A 365 -36.91 -1.05 6.80
N LEU A 366 -37.82 -0.58 5.94
CA LEU A 366 -38.77 0.47 6.30
C LEU A 366 -39.61 0.00 7.50
N PRO A 367 -39.56 0.69 8.66
CA PRO A 367 -40.27 0.27 9.86
C PRO A 367 -41.76 0.09 9.61
N LEU A 368 -42.36 -0.97 10.16
CA LEU A 368 -43.74 -1.32 9.88
C LEU A 368 -44.71 -0.48 10.73
N LEU A 369 -45.36 0.51 10.11
CA LEU A 369 -46.43 1.29 10.74
C LEU A 369 -47.79 0.59 10.64
N PHE A 370 -48.42 0.33 11.78
CA PHE A 370 -49.78 -0.20 11.83
C PHE A 370 -50.58 0.33 13.04
N PRO A 371 -51.93 0.37 12.96
CA PRO A 371 -52.73 0.31 11.74
C PRO A 371 -52.51 1.57 10.87
N ASN A 372 -52.67 1.43 9.56
CA ASN A 372 -52.56 2.54 8.61
C ASN A 372 -53.63 2.37 7.52
N PRO A 373 -54.67 3.23 7.44
CA PRO A 373 -54.92 4.37 8.31
C PRO A 373 -55.19 3.97 9.78
N ALA A 374 -54.84 4.87 10.69
CA ALA A 374 -55.15 4.82 12.12
C ALA A 374 -56.37 5.69 12.47
N SER A 375 -56.91 5.53 13.68
CA SER A 375 -57.80 6.54 14.30
C SER A 375 -57.04 7.30 15.38
N ALA A 376 -57.33 8.58 15.55
CA ALA A 376 -56.79 9.48 16.57
C ALA A 376 -57.05 8.99 18.00
N GLN A 377 -58.08 8.16 18.19
CA GLN A 377 -58.45 7.54 19.47
C GLN A 377 -57.71 6.20 19.71
N GLY A 378 -56.97 5.70 18.72
CA GLY A 378 -56.25 4.43 18.76
C GLY A 378 -54.79 4.56 19.22
N ARG A 379 -54.07 3.44 19.08
CA ARG A 379 -52.61 3.37 19.19
C ARG A 379 -52.03 3.10 17.80
N VAL A 380 -50.92 3.76 17.47
CA VAL A 380 -50.12 3.49 16.27
C VAL A 380 -48.79 2.90 16.72
N PHE A 381 -48.41 1.80 16.10
CA PHE A 381 -47.20 1.05 16.38
C PHE A 381 -46.24 1.23 15.20
N ALA A 382 -44.96 1.49 15.48
CA ALA A 382 -43.86 1.25 14.55
C ALA A 382 -43.02 0.10 15.11
N SER A 383 -42.93 -0.99 14.36
CA SER A 383 -42.01 -2.10 14.68
C SER A 383 -40.76 -2.01 13.84
N PHE A 384 -39.61 -2.24 14.48
CA PHE A 384 -38.27 -2.18 13.90
C PHE A 384 -37.63 -3.56 13.97
N ASP A 385 -37.09 -4.04 12.87
CA ASP A 385 -36.37 -5.32 12.74
C ASP A 385 -34.84 -5.13 12.77
N ALA A 386 -34.33 -3.95 12.37
CA ALA A 386 -32.94 -3.52 12.52
C ALA A 386 -32.80 -2.26 13.40
N ARG A 387 -31.61 -2.03 13.96
CA ARG A 387 -31.30 -0.78 14.71
C ARG A 387 -31.50 0.42 13.80
N SER A 388 -32.39 1.33 14.20
CA SER A 388 -32.87 2.42 13.36
C SER A 388 -32.95 3.73 14.13
N GLU A 389 -32.29 4.78 13.61
CA GLU A 389 -32.65 6.15 13.97
C GLU A 389 -33.90 6.57 13.20
N TRP A 390 -34.86 7.17 13.89
CA TRP A 390 -36.17 7.51 13.31
C TRP A 390 -36.67 8.88 13.74
N THR A 391 -37.50 9.49 12.89
CA THR A 391 -38.17 10.78 13.15
C THR A 391 -39.58 10.76 12.56
N LEU A 392 -40.58 10.94 13.42
CA LEU A 392 -41.97 11.13 12.99
C LEU A 392 -42.21 12.63 12.72
N VAL A 393 -42.58 12.97 11.48
CA VAL A 393 -42.99 14.33 11.09
C VAL A 393 -44.47 14.37 10.72
N ASN A 394 -45.09 15.54 10.84
CA ASN A 394 -46.45 15.78 10.36
C ASN A 394 -46.48 16.36 8.91
N ALA A 395 -47.68 16.58 8.38
CA ALA A 395 -47.93 17.09 7.03
C ALA A 395 -47.23 18.42 6.66
N ILE A 396 -46.84 19.25 7.64
CA ILE A 396 -46.11 20.50 7.42
C ILE A 396 -44.59 20.37 7.67
N GLY A 397 -44.10 19.14 7.82
CA GLY A 397 -42.69 18.83 8.06
C GLY A 397 -42.20 19.08 9.48
N ALA A 398 -43.09 19.46 10.42
CA ALA A 398 -42.72 19.64 11.82
C ALA A 398 -42.51 18.28 12.50
N VAL A 399 -41.41 18.15 13.26
CA VAL A 399 -41.09 16.96 14.05
C VAL A 399 -42.10 16.82 15.19
N VAL A 400 -42.71 15.64 15.28
CA VAL A 400 -43.58 15.21 16.36
C VAL A 400 -42.74 14.54 17.44
N GLU A 401 -41.89 13.60 17.03
CA GLU A 401 -40.98 12.84 17.90
C GLU A 401 -39.80 12.29 17.08
N ARG A 402 -38.70 11.96 17.75
CA ARG A 402 -37.54 11.26 17.18
C ARG A 402 -36.90 10.36 18.23
N GLY A 403 -36.23 9.31 17.80
CA GLY A 403 -35.54 8.39 18.70
C GLY A 403 -34.64 7.41 17.96
N VAL A 404 -34.09 6.46 18.72
CA VAL A 404 -33.35 5.31 18.20
C VAL A 404 -34.04 4.06 18.73
N ALA A 405 -34.33 3.12 17.83
CA ALA A 405 -34.87 1.81 18.14
C ALA A 405 -33.81 0.74 17.85
N GLN A 406 -33.85 -0.38 18.58
CA GLN A 406 -33.05 -1.58 18.33
C GLN A 406 -33.84 -2.61 17.51
N ALA A 407 -33.15 -3.67 17.07
CA ALA A 407 -33.80 -4.82 16.44
C ALA A 407 -34.83 -5.46 17.38
N GLY A 408 -36.09 -5.56 16.93
CA GLY A 408 -37.22 -6.09 17.70
C GLY A 408 -37.99 -5.05 18.54
N ASP A 409 -37.55 -3.79 18.59
CA ASP A 409 -38.25 -2.75 19.33
C ASP A 409 -39.60 -2.37 18.69
N GLN A 410 -40.51 -1.86 19.53
CA GLN A 410 -41.79 -1.32 19.10
C GLN A 410 -42.06 0.03 19.77
N VAL A 411 -42.05 1.11 18.97
CA VAL A 411 -42.45 2.45 19.38
C VAL A 411 -43.97 2.57 19.24
N VAL A 412 -44.65 3.21 20.21
CA VAL A 412 -46.12 3.28 20.21
C VAL A 412 -46.64 4.66 20.56
N TRP A 413 -47.28 5.31 19.58
CA TRP A 413 -47.98 6.57 19.75
C TRP A 413 -49.45 6.37 20.11
N SER A 414 -50.03 7.36 20.80
CA SER A 414 -51.47 7.40 21.12
C SER A 414 -51.92 8.86 21.17
N GLY A 415 -53.16 9.15 20.76
CA GLY A 415 -53.66 10.52 20.72
C GLY A 415 -53.05 11.41 19.64
N LEU A 416 -52.50 10.83 18.56
CA LEU A 416 -52.08 11.62 17.39
C LEU A 416 -53.30 12.34 16.81
N SER A 417 -53.15 13.63 16.48
CA SER A 417 -54.24 14.41 15.87
C SER A 417 -54.57 13.89 14.47
N PRO A 418 -55.84 13.98 14.00
CA PRO A 418 -56.19 13.63 12.63
C PRO A 418 -55.38 14.42 11.61
N GLY A 419 -54.79 13.73 10.63
CA GLY A 419 -53.88 14.33 9.66
C GLY A 419 -52.95 13.31 8.98
N TRP A 420 -52.03 13.84 8.17
CA TRP A 420 -50.95 13.06 7.54
C TRP A 420 -49.66 13.20 8.33
N TYR A 421 -48.92 12.10 8.40
CA TYR A 421 -47.61 11.98 9.04
C TYR A 421 -46.67 11.17 8.15
N ALA A 422 -45.37 11.24 8.42
CA ALA A 422 -44.37 10.37 7.82
C ALA A 422 -43.34 9.98 8.87
N LEU A 423 -43.08 8.67 9.01
CA LEU A 423 -41.93 8.17 9.76
C LEU A 423 -40.74 8.11 8.80
N ARG A 424 -39.66 8.82 9.14
CA ARG A 424 -38.41 8.84 8.39
C ARG A 424 -37.33 8.07 9.15
N SER A 425 -36.44 7.42 8.42
CA SER A 425 -35.30 6.63 8.90
C SER A 425 -34.24 6.55 7.80
N ALA A 426 -33.09 5.90 8.05
CA ALA A 426 -32.10 5.61 7.00
C ALA A 426 -32.70 4.82 5.82
N ALA A 427 -33.64 3.91 6.11
CA ALA A 427 -34.44 3.15 5.14
C ALA A 427 -35.36 4.00 4.23
N GLY A 428 -35.44 5.31 4.45
CA GLY A 428 -36.37 6.21 3.75
C GLY A 428 -37.57 6.57 4.61
N SER A 429 -38.74 6.74 3.97
CA SER A 429 -39.91 7.40 4.57
C SER A 429 -41.21 6.65 4.30
N GLN A 430 -41.91 6.23 5.36
CA GLN A 430 -43.23 5.59 5.29
C GLN A 430 -44.33 6.56 5.75
N ALA A 431 -45.40 6.70 4.96
CA ALA A 431 -46.50 7.63 5.24
C ALA A 431 -47.57 7.00 6.15
N LEU A 432 -48.12 7.79 7.06
CA LEU A 432 -49.19 7.41 8.00
C LEU A 432 -50.38 8.37 7.88
N VAL A 433 -51.58 7.82 7.80
CA VAL A 433 -52.84 8.60 7.82
C VAL A 433 -53.54 8.37 9.15
N VAL A 434 -53.81 9.44 9.90
CA VAL A 434 -54.63 9.40 11.13
C VAL A 434 -55.99 10.02 10.83
N GLN A 435 -57.05 9.23 11.00
CA GLN A 435 -58.45 9.61 10.85
C GLN A 435 -59.06 10.00 12.22
N PRO A 436 -60.24 10.66 12.27
CA PRO A 436 -60.92 11.03 13.52
C PRO A 436 -61.20 9.88 14.52
#